data_AF-A0A6L8KEE2-F1
#
_entry.id   AF-A0A6L8KEE2-F1
#
_cell.length_a   1.000
_cell.length_b   1.000
_cell.length_c   1.000
_cell.angle_alpha   90.00
_cell.angle_beta   90.00
_cell.angle_gamma   90.00
#
_symmetry.space_group_name_H-M   'P 1'
#
loop_
_entity.id
_entity.type
_entity.pdbx_description
1 polymer ?
#
loop_
_entity_poly.entity_id
_entity_poly.type
_entity_poly.pdbx_seq_one_letter_code
_entity_poly.pdbx_strand_id
1 'polypeptide(L)'
;MLAFDSEPVTDEKLATLHAGTDTVSNEMRVNGTVTQNSASDVVSGANTISSGAFSNASGLPVAIQNSGSNVLIQNATIINIQMQ
;
A
#
# COMPACT_ATOMS: atom_id res chain seq x y z
N MET A 1 14.12 -41.56 10.53
CA MET A 1 12.73 -41.11 10.30
C MET A 1 12.41 -40.13 11.42
N LEU A 2 12.35 -38.83 11.12
CA LEU A 2 12.16 -37.79 12.13
C LEU A 2 10.72 -37.89 12.66
N ALA A 3 10.58 -38.26 13.94
CA ALA A 3 9.29 -38.53 14.56
C ALA A 3 8.59 -37.21 14.90
N PHE A 4 7.38 -37.04 14.37
CA PHE A 4 6.43 -36.00 14.77
C PHE A 4 5.61 -36.42 16.02
N ASP A 5 6.21 -37.22 16.92
CA ASP A 5 5.53 -37.87 18.05
C ASP A 5 5.46 -36.99 19.31
N SER A 6 5.20 -35.69 19.14
CA SER A 6 4.89 -34.80 20.26
C SER A 6 3.38 -34.77 20.50
N GLU A 7 2.95 -34.70 21.76
CA GLU A 7 1.54 -34.50 22.09
C GLU A 7 0.96 -33.31 21.29
N PRO A 8 -0.27 -33.44 20.74
CA PRO A 8 -0.92 -32.36 20.03
C PRO A 8 -0.95 -31.10 20.89
N VAL A 9 -0.45 -30.00 20.33
CA VAL A 9 -0.53 -28.70 20.99
C VAL A 9 -1.99 -28.28 21.11
N THR A 10 -2.40 -27.72 22.26
CA THR A 10 -3.79 -27.29 22.46
C THR A 10 -4.15 -26.15 21.52
N ASP A 11 -5.43 -25.99 21.19
CA ASP A 11 -5.89 -24.91 20.30
C ASP A 11 -5.53 -23.52 20.85
N GLU A 12 -5.57 -23.32 22.16
CA GLU A 12 -5.15 -22.07 22.80
C GLU A 12 -3.64 -21.83 22.63
N LYS A 13 -2.84 -22.90 22.71
CA LYS A 13 -1.40 -22.82 22.56
C LYS A 13 -1.01 -22.65 21.08
N LEU A 14 -1.72 -23.29 20.15
CA LEU A 14 -1.59 -23.08 18.72
C LEU A 14 -2.00 -21.65 18.35
N ALA A 15 -3.13 -21.16 18.85
CA ALA A 15 -3.59 -19.78 18.67
C ALA A 15 -2.56 -18.79 19.23
N THR A 16 -1.97 -19.05 20.40
CA THR A 16 -0.91 -18.21 20.97
C THR A 16 0.40 -18.30 20.16
N LEU A 17 0.71 -19.42 19.53
CA LEU A 17 1.89 -19.56 18.66
C LEU A 17 1.67 -18.88 17.29
N HIS A 18 0.44 -18.92 16.77
CA HIS A 18 0.04 -18.25 15.54
C HIS A 18 -0.13 -16.73 15.75
N ALA A 19 -0.59 -16.31 16.94
CA ALA A 19 -0.77 -14.92 17.38
C ALA A 19 0.46 -14.37 18.16
N GLY A 20 1.50 -15.18 18.37
CA GLY A 20 2.74 -14.76 19.03
C GLY A 20 3.73 -14.08 18.08
N THR A 21 3.38 -14.01 16.80
CA THR A 21 4.05 -13.22 15.76
C THR A 21 3.17 -12.02 15.33
N ASP A 22 2.16 -11.66 16.14
CA ASP A 22 1.16 -10.60 15.86
C ASP A 22 1.70 -9.17 15.88
N THR A 23 3.01 -8.98 15.90
CA THR A 23 3.56 -7.64 15.65
C THR A 23 3.74 -7.46 14.15
N VAL A 24 2.63 -7.30 13.42
CA VAL A 24 2.70 -6.76 12.06
C VAL A 24 3.09 -5.28 12.17
N SER A 25 4.39 -4.99 12.08
CA SER A 25 4.90 -3.63 12.07
C SER A 25 4.90 -3.10 10.64
N ASN A 26 3.93 -2.22 10.35
CA ASN A 26 3.82 -1.54 9.07
C ASN A 26 4.27 -0.10 9.22
N GLU A 27 5.45 0.22 8.71
CA GLU A 27 5.99 1.57 8.69
C GLU A 27 6.05 2.10 7.26
N MET A 28 5.44 3.26 7.03
CA MET A 28 5.43 3.92 5.74
C MET A 28 5.98 5.33 5.88
N ARG A 29 7.26 5.51 5.56
CA ARG A 29 7.91 6.82 5.54
C ARG A 29 7.89 7.37 4.13
N VAL A 30 7.03 8.38 3.90
CA VAL A 30 7.02 9.14 2.65
C VAL A 30 7.44 10.56 2.98
N ASN A 31 8.66 10.90 2.60
CA ASN A 31 9.22 12.24 2.78
C ASN A 31 9.53 12.82 1.41
N GLY A 32 9.25 14.09 1.23
CA GLY A 32 9.70 14.82 0.07
C GLY A 32 9.46 16.30 0.25
N THR A 33 10.27 17.07 -0.46
CA THR A 33 10.35 18.52 -0.35
C THR A 33 10.34 19.10 -1.75
N VAL A 34 9.51 20.11 -1.96
CA VAL A 34 9.49 20.92 -3.18
C VAL A 34 9.94 22.31 -2.81
N THR A 35 11.21 22.63 -3.04
CA THR A 35 11.78 23.94 -2.68
C THR A 35 12.59 24.53 -3.83
N GLN A 36 12.69 25.86 -3.84
CA GLN A 36 13.39 26.64 -4.86
C GLN A 36 12.81 26.49 -6.28
N ASN A 37 11.52 26.20 -6.38
CA ASN A 37 10.85 26.08 -7.66
C ASN A 37 10.39 27.45 -8.18
N SER A 38 10.74 27.74 -9.44
CA SER A 38 10.22 28.88 -10.20
C SER A 38 9.57 28.36 -11.47
N ALA A 39 8.37 28.84 -11.76
CA ALA A 39 7.58 28.44 -12.93
C ALA A 39 7.07 29.70 -13.62
N SER A 40 7.55 29.98 -14.83
CA SER A 40 7.06 31.04 -15.72
C SER A 40 6.61 30.41 -17.03
N ASP A 41 5.62 31.02 -17.69
CA ASP A 41 5.10 30.57 -18.99
C ASP A 41 4.57 29.12 -18.98
N VAL A 42 4.05 28.67 -17.84
CA VAL A 42 3.54 27.30 -17.70
C VAL A 42 2.12 27.19 -18.24
N VAL A 43 1.97 26.33 -19.25
CA VAL A 43 0.67 25.81 -19.70
C VAL A 43 0.46 24.44 -19.05
N SER A 44 -0.46 24.36 -18.08
CA SER A 44 -0.85 23.09 -17.46
C SER A 44 -1.93 22.39 -18.29
N GLY A 45 -1.81 21.07 -18.41
CA GLY A 45 -2.79 20.22 -19.08
C GLY A 45 -4.02 19.89 -18.21
N ALA A 46 -5.05 19.31 -18.81
CA ALA A 46 -6.18 18.76 -18.07
C ALA A 46 -5.82 17.38 -17.49
N ASN A 47 -6.15 17.16 -16.22
CA ASN A 47 -6.10 15.85 -15.57
C ASN A 47 -7.40 15.10 -15.87
N THR A 48 -7.55 14.57 -17.10
CA THR A 48 -8.82 13.95 -17.51
C THR A 48 -8.77 12.43 -17.39
N ILE A 49 -9.50 11.91 -16.41
CA ILE A 49 -9.89 10.50 -16.32
C ILE A 49 -11.32 10.41 -16.89
N SER A 50 -11.46 9.85 -18.08
CA SER A 50 -12.73 9.85 -18.83
C SER A 50 -13.62 8.64 -18.53
N SER A 51 -14.83 8.64 -19.11
CA SER A 51 -15.79 7.55 -18.93
C SER A 51 -15.17 6.22 -19.32
N GLY A 52 -15.23 5.23 -18.43
CA GLY A 52 -14.66 3.92 -18.68
C GLY A 52 -13.24 3.71 -18.17
N ALA A 53 -12.57 4.76 -17.66
CA ALA A 53 -11.16 4.66 -17.23
C ALA A 53 -10.88 3.59 -16.16
N PHE A 54 -11.90 3.23 -15.36
CA PHE A 54 -11.84 2.12 -14.41
C PHE A 54 -13.00 1.14 -14.58
N SER A 55 -13.68 1.12 -15.74
CA SER A 55 -14.71 0.13 -15.97
C SER A 55 -14.10 -1.27 -15.95
N ASN A 56 -14.72 -2.18 -15.19
CA ASN A 56 -14.22 -3.54 -14.93
C ASN A 56 -12.92 -3.60 -14.10
N ALA A 57 -12.49 -2.51 -13.45
CA ALA A 57 -11.38 -2.58 -12.52
C ALA A 57 -11.75 -3.48 -11.33
N SER A 58 -10.89 -4.44 -11.03
CA SER A 58 -10.99 -5.34 -9.87
C SER A 58 -9.69 -5.28 -9.09
N GLY A 59 -9.75 -5.41 -7.77
CA GLY A 59 -8.61 -5.14 -6.88
C GLY A 59 -8.57 -3.68 -6.44
N LEU A 60 -7.38 -3.08 -6.37
CA LEU A 60 -7.17 -1.71 -5.88
C LEU A 60 -6.66 -0.79 -7.01
N PRO A 61 -7.55 -0.19 -7.82
CA PRO A 61 -7.14 0.78 -8.83
C PRO A 61 -6.72 2.09 -8.15
N VAL A 62 -5.52 2.59 -8.45
CA VAL A 62 -5.03 3.89 -7.97
C VAL A 62 -4.65 4.74 -9.17
N ALA A 63 -5.22 5.93 -9.25
CA ALA A 63 -4.84 6.93 -10.24
C ALA A 63 -4.57 8.25 -9.56
N ILE A 64 -3.43 8.84 -9.90
CA ILE A 64 -3.03 10.14 -9.37
C ILE A 64 -2.71 11.02 -10.55
N GLN A 65 -3.37 12.16 -10.60
CA GLN A 65 -3.25 13.12 -11.67
C GLN A 65 -2.66 14.40 -11.11
N ASN A 66 -1.56 14.85 -11.70
CA ASN A 66 -1.06 16.17 -11.42
C ASN A 66 -0.61 16.85 -12.70
N SER A 67 -1.26 17.96 -13.02
CA SER A 67 -0.94 18.77 -14.19
C SER A 67 -0.24 20.08 -13.82
N GLY A 68 0.14 20.26 -12.55
CA GLY A 68 0.81 21.44 -12.07
C GLY A 68 2.32 21.38 -12.27
N SER A 69 2.97 22.54 -12.41
CA SER A 69 4.40 22.66 -12.16
C SER A 69 4.66 22.68 -10.66
N ASN A 70 5.85 22.22 -10.25
CA ASN A 70 6.28 22.23 -8.86
C ASN A 70 5.43 21.32 -7.98
N VAL A 71 5.13 20.12 -8.46
CA VAL A 71 4.38 19.14 -7.68
C VAL A 71 5.24 17.95 -7.30
N LEU A 72 5.17 17.64 -6.01
CA LEU A 72 5.56 16.37 -5.45
C LEU A 72 4.31 15.55 -5.15
N ILE A 73 4.29 14.32 -5.65
CA ILE A 73 3.24 13.35 -5.38
C ILE A 73 3.82 12.26 -4.50
N GLN A 74 3.19 12.06 -3.34
CA GLN A 74 3.57 11.08 -2.35
C GLN A 74 2.39 10.14 -2.13
N ASN A 75 2.38 9.01 -2.85
CA ASN A 75 1.41 7.96 -2.62
C ASN A 75 2.13 6.68 -2.22
N ALA A 76 1.65 6.08 -1.14
CA ALA A 76 2.10 4.79 -0.68
C ALA A 76 0.93 4.06 -0.05
N THR A 77 0.85 2.75 -0.29
CA THR A 77 -0.23 1.89 0.20
C THR A 77 0.37 0.60 0.70
N ILE A 78 0.05 0.21 1.94
CA ILE A 78 0.39 -1.09 2.51
C ILE A 78 -0.89 -1.93 2.52
N ILE A 79 -0.83 -3.13 1.94
CA ILE A 79 -1.94 -4.08 1.94
C ILE A 79 -1.50 -5.30 2.75
N ASN A 80 -2.18 -5.56 3.86
CA ASN A 80 -2.00 -6.77 4.64
C ASN A 80 -3.14 -7.73 4.29
N ILE A 81 -2.81 -8.89 3.72
CA ILE A 81 -3.81 -9.89 3.33
C ILE A 81 -3.61 -11.12 4.21
N GLN A 82 -4.67 -11.53 4.90
CA GLN A 82 -4.75 -12.81 5.58
C GLN A 82 -5.78 -13.66 4.83
N MET A 83 -5.33 -14.76 4.24
CA MET A 83 -6.20 -15.70 3.54
C MET A 83 -6.52 -16.88 4.46
N GLN A 84 -7.77 -17.34 4.47
CA GLN A 84 -8.21 -18.57 5.15
C GLN A 84 -8.11 -19.76 4.20
#